data_AF-A0A955W6T2-F1
#
_entry.id   AF-A0A955W6T2-F1
#
_cell.length_a   1.000
_cell.length_b   1.000
_cell.length_c   1.000
_cell.angle_alpha   90.00
_cell.angle_beta   90.00
_cell.angle_gamma   90.00
#
_symmetry.space_group_name_H-M   'P 1'
#
loop_
_entity.id
_entity.type
_entity.pdbx_description
1 polymer ?
#
loop_
_entity_poly.entity_id
_entity_poly.type
_entity_poly.pdbx_seq_one_letter_code
_entity_poly.pdbx_strand_id
1 'polypeptide(L)'
;PAPPAPRAPVEDDDGDDEDATMVASIPQELLAQSTTESAANEEERHFREVFDRFVALKQECGESTAGVTFEKFVVTLQKNRDAILSRHEAARVRFTVYTKGGKAALKATPLKE
;
A
#
# COMPACT_ATOMS: atom_id res chain seq x y z
N PRO A 1 58.45 39.25 -17.08
CA PRO A 1 59.18 38.73 -15.89
C PRO A 1 58.33 37.70 -15.17
N ALA A 2 58.95 36.68 -14.57
CA ALA A 2 58.36 35.74 -13.60
C ALA A 2 59.01 36.00 -12.22
N PRO A 3 58.61 35.39 -11.07
CA PRO A 3 57.55 34.41 -10.77
C PRO A 3 56.36 35.13 -10.05
N PRO A 4 55.50 34.55 -9.14
CA PRO A 4 55.39 33.18 -8.62
C PRO A 4 53.96 32.57 -8.45
N ALA A 5 53.95 31.31 -7.99
CA ALA A 5 52.90 30.60 -7.24
C ALA A 5 53.50 30.26 -5.83
N PRO A 6 52.79 29.78 -4.77
CA PRO A 6 51.66 28.83 -4.79
C PRO A 6 50.60 28.94 -3.63
N ARG A 7 49.76 27.88 -3.49
CA ARG A 7 48.84 27.53 -2.35
C ARG A 7 47.51 28.32 -2.32
N ALA A 8 46.36 27.73 -1.99
CA ALA A 8 45.97 26.34 -1.65
C ALA A 8 44.54 26.06 -2.16
N PRO A 9 44.10 24.79 -2.28
CA PRO A 9 42.67 24.51 -2.49
C PRO A 9 41.88 24.83 -1.22
N VAL A 10 40.70 25.43 -1.40
CA VAL A 10 39.55 25.27 -0.51
C VAL A 10 38.45 24.73 -1.42
N GLU A 11 38.29 23.41 -1.42
CA GLU A 11 37.24 22.72 -0.65
C GLU A 11 35.85 23.12 -1.16
N ASP A 12 35.38 22.30 -2.10
CA ASP A 12 33.99 22.17 -2.52
C ASP A 12 33.38 21.15 -1.55
N ASP A 13 32.61 21.64 -0.58
CA ASP A 13 31.80 20.81 0.33
C ASP A 13 30.63 21.67 0.84
N ASP A 14 29.43 21.19 0.53
CA ASP A 14 28.27 21.06 1.42
C ASP A 14 28.03 22.12 2.51
N GLY A 15 26.84 22.72 2.63
CA GLY A 15 25.54 22.09 2.47
C GLY A 15 24.84 22.06 3.82
N ASP A 16 23.87 22.94 4.04
CA ASP A 16 22.83 22.80 5.07
C ASP A 16 21.66 23.78 4.78
N ASP A 17 20.95 23.54 3.68
CA ASP A 17 19.52 23.91 3.57
C ASP A 17 18.72 22.61 3.68
N GLU A 18 18.80 21.98 4.85
CA GLU A 18 18.01 20.81 5.18
C GLU A 18 17.22 21.10 6.45
N ASP A 19 15.98 21.56 6.27
CA ASP A 19 14.86 21.27 7.19
C ASP A 19 14.56 19.76 7.16
N ALA A 20 15.60 18.93 7.31
CA ALA A 20 15.54 17.49 7.39
C ALA A 20 15.02 17.10 8.76
N THR A 21 13.70 17.28 8.92
CA THR A 21 12.79 16.35 9.59
C THR A 21 13.52 15.49 10.62
N MET A 22 13.61 15.97 11.87
CA MET A 22 14.27 15.24 12.95
C MET A 22 13.71 13.81 13.05
N VAL A 23 14.44 12.83 12.49
CA VAL A 23 14.12 11.41 12.63
C VAL A 23 14.52 11.00 14.04
N ALA A 24 13.63 11.29 14.98
CA ALA A 24 13.71 10.79 16.34
C ALA A 24 13.96 9.28 16.27
N SER A 25 15.06 8.83 16.89
CA SER A 25 15.59 7.48 16.71
C SER A 25 14.58 6.44 17.17
N ILE A 26 13.77 5.95 16.22
CA ILE A 26 12.69 5.01 16.48
C ILE A 26 13.34 3.67 16.88
N PRO A 27 13.10 3.14 18.09
CA PRO A 27 13.60 1.82 18.46
C PRO A 27 13.12 0.80 17.42
N GLN A 28 13.99 -0.11 16.95
CA GLN A 28 13.65 -1.00 15.83
C GLN A 28 12.41 -1.87 16.10
N GLU A 29 12.07 -2.13 17.36
CA GLU A 29 10.84 -2.83 17.75
C GLU A 29 9.56 -2.05 17.36
N LEU A 30 9.58 -0.72 17.42
CA LEU A 30 8.46 0.12 16.98
C LEU A 30 8.27 0.07 15.46
N LEU A 31 9.33 -0.17 14.68
CA LEU A 31 9.21 -0.45 13.23
C LEU A 31 8.65 -1.85 12.96
N ALA A 32 9.05 -2.86 13.75
CA ALA A 32 8.52 -4.23 13.65
C ALA A 32 7.02 -4.31 14.02
N GLN A 33 6.57 -3.54 15.02
CA GLN A 33 5.15 -3.40 15.33
C GLN A 33 4.44 -2.55 14.26
N SER A 34 5.05 -1.44 13.83
CA SER A 34 4.51 -0.58 12.78
C SER A 34 4.36 -1.30 11.45
N THR A 35 5.17 -2.29 11.08
CA THR A 35 4.94 -3.03 9.81
C THR A 35 3.72 -3.93 9.88
N THR A 36 3.40 -4.52 11.04
CA THR A 36 2.16 -5.32 11.20
C THR A 36 0.93 -4.43 11.31
N GLU A 37 0.99 -3.35 12.10
CA GLU A 37 -0.13 -2.41 12.19
C GLU A 37 -0.34 -1.62 10.90
N SER A 38 0.73 -1.21 10.20
CA SER A 38 0.62 -0.59 8.87
C SER A 38 0.12 -1.59 7.84
N ALA A 39 0.60 -2.84 7.81
CA ALA A 39 0.07 -3.84 6.88
C ALA A 39 -1.43 -4.08 7.09
N ALA A 40 -1.90 -4.17 8.34
CA ALA A 40 -3.33 -4.29 8.65
C ALA A 40 -4.12 -3.03 8.26
N ASN A 41 -3.60 -1.84 8.53
CA ASN A 41 -4.23 -0.56 8.21
C ASN A 41 -4.21 -0.27 6.69
N GLU A 42 -3.17 -0.69 5.97
CA GLU A 42 -3.07 -0.69 4.51
C GLU A 42 -4.05 -1.69 3.89
N GLU A 43 -4.16 -2.91 4.44
CA GLU A 43 -5.16 -3.88 4.01
C GLU A 43 -6.57 -3.33 4.20
N GLU A 44 -6.85 -2.68 5.32
CA GLU A 44 -8.17 -2.10 5.57
C GLU A 44 -8.46 -0.89 4.66
N ARG A 45 -7.47 -0.03 4.36
CA ARG A 45 -7.59 1.00 3.32
C ARG A 45 -7.82 0.38 1.93
N HIS A 46 -7.08 -0.67 1.58
CA HIS A 46 -7.24 -1.39 0.30
C HIS A 46 -8.64 -2.02 0.20
N PHE A 47 -9.15 -2.60 1.29
CA PHE A 47 -10.52 -3.12 1.34
C PHE A 47 -11.55 -2.02 1.15
N ARG A 48 -11.35 -0.81 1.71
CA ARG A 48 -12.24 0.34 1.48
C ARG A 48 -12.20 0.81 0.02
N GLU A 49 -11.02 0.95 -0.58
CA GLU A 49 -10.86 1.33 -1.99
C GLU A 49 -11.53 0.30 -2.93
N VAL A 50 -11.32 -1.00 -2.66
CA VAL A 50 -11.93 -2.09 -3.43
C VAL A 50 -13.44 -2.17 -3.21
N PHE A 51 -13.93 -1.87 -2.01
CA PHE A 51 -15.36 -1.80 -1.72
C PHE A 51 -16.02 -0.63 -2.45
N ASP A 52 -15.42 0.57 -2.40
CA ASP A 52 -15.90 1.76 -3.09
C ASP A 52 -15.99 1.52 -4.61
N ARG A 53 -14.89 1.05 -5.23
CA ARG A 53 -14.92 0.64 -6.64
C ARG A 53 -15.95 -0.44 -6.93
N PHE A 54 -16.16 -1.41 -6.04
CA PHE A 54 -17.17 -2.46 -6.23
C PHE A 54 -18.59 -1.91 -6.17
N VAL A 55 -18.89 -1.00 -5.24
CA VAL A 55 -20.20 -0.33 -5.12
C VAL A 55 -20.45 0.59 -6.32
N ALA A 56 -19.44 1.33 -6.79
CA ALA A 56 -19.51 2.11 -8.02
C ALA A 56 -19.81 1.22 -9.24
N LEU A 57 -19.05 0.15 -9.45
CA LEU A 57 -19.24 -0.77 -10.58
C LEU A 57 -20.58 -1.51 -10.52
N LYS A 58 -21.05 -1.86 -9.32
CA LYS A 58 -22.40 -2.39 -9.07
C LYS A 58 -23.47 -1.41 -9.56
N GLN A 59 -23.32 -0.13 -9.20
CA GLN A 59 -24.27 0.93 -9.54
C GLN A 59 -24.25 1.25 -11.05
N GLU A 60 -23.08 1.33 -11.69
CA GLU A 60 -22.96 1.46 -13.16
C GLU A 60 -23.62 0.29 -13.90
N CYS A 61 -23.49 -0.95 -13.41
CA CYS A 61 -24.19 -2.10 -13.98
C CYS A 61 -25.70 -2.15 -13.67
N GLY A 62 -26.26 -1.21 -12.92
CA GLY A 62 -27.66 -1.22 -12.50
C GLY A 62 -28.00 -2.35 -11.52
N GLU A 63 -27.02 -2.90 -10.80
CA GLU A 63 -27.20 -4.02 -9.88
C GLU A 63 -27.39 -3.54 -8.44
N SER A 64 -28.42 -4.01 -7.73
CA SER A 64 -28.77 -3.54 -6.38
C SER A 64 -27.60 -3.60 -5.39
N THR A 65 -27.11 -2.43 -4.96
CA THR A 65 -26.14 -2.27 -3.87
C THR A 65 -26.78 -2.38 -2.48
N ALA A 66 -28.12 -2.36 -2.40
CA ALA A 66 -28.88 -2.57 -1.17
C ALA A 66 -28.52 -3.93 -0.52
N GLY A 67 -27.83 -3.88 0.63
CA GLY A 67 -27.32 -5.05 1.36
C GLY A 67 -25.81 -5.32 1.21
N VAL A 68 -25.11 -4.62 0.31
CA VAL A 68 -23.65 -4.66 0.21
C VAL A 68 -23.07 -3.69 1.25
N THR A 69 -22.75 -4.20 2.45
CA THR A 69 -22.08 -3.43 3.51
C THR A 69 -20.58 -3.75 3.59
N PHE A 70 -19.80 -2.78 4.03
CA PHE A 70 -18.34 -2.92 4.14
C PHE A 70 -17.93 -4.12 4.99
N GLU A 71 -18.52 -4.31 6.17
CA GLU A 71 -18.26 -5.50 7.02
C GLU A 71 -18.47 -6.83 6.31
N LYS A 72 -19.60 -7.01 5.59
CA LYS A 72 -19.90 -8.28 4.92
C LYS A 72 -18.98 -8.51 3.73
N PHE A 73 -18.55 -7.44 3.08
CA PHE A 73 -17.54 -7.47 2.04
C PHE A 73 -16.15 -7.83 2.59
N VAL A 74 -15.71 -7.20 3.69
CA VAL A 74 -14.45 -7.50 4.39
C VAL A 74 -14.40 -8.94 4.89
N VAL A 75 -15.48 -9.46 5.49
CA VAL A 75 -15.56 -10.88 5.90
C VAL A 75 -15.41 -11.82 4.70
N THR A 76 -15.95 -11.44 3.53
CA THR A 76 -15.80 -12.22 2.29
C THR A 76 -14.38 -12.14 1.73
N LEU A 77 -13.77 -10.95 1.74
CA LEU A 77 -12.38 -10.72 1.36
C LEU A 77 -11.40 -11.49 2.24
N GLN A 78 -11.56 -11.44 3.56
CA GLN A 78 -10.71 -12.18 4.51
C GLN A 78 -10.81 -13.69 4.30
N LYS A 79 -12.02 -14.25 4.13
CA LYS A 79 -12.19 -15.68 3.80
C LYS A 79 -11.56 -16.05 2.46
N ASN A 80 -11.61 -15.16 1.47
CA ASN A 80 -10.99 -15.40 0.17
C ASN A 80 -9.46 -15.28 0.23
N ARG A 81 -8.93 -14.34 1.03
CA ARG A 81 -7.51 -14.20 1.37
C ARG A 81 -7.02 -15.49 2.04
N ASP A 82 -7.63 -15.89 3.15
CA ASP A 82 -7.28 -17.10 3.91
C ASP A 82 -7.22 -18.36 3.03
N ALA A 83 -8.27 -18.59 2.23
CA ALA A 83 -8.31 -19.71 1.28
C ALA A 83 -7.20 -19.66 0.20
N ILE A 84 -6.71 -18.47 -0.18
CA ILE A 84 -5.60 -18.31 -1.12
C ILE A 84 -4.25 -18.45 -0.41
N LEU A 85 -4.07 -17.88 0.79
CA LEU A 85 -2.87 -18.06 1.60
C LEU A 85 -2.64 -19.55 1.90
N SER A 86 -3.68 -20.25 2.38
CA SER A 86 -3.64 -21.68 2.68
C SER A 86 -3.36 -22.57 1.47
N ARG A 87 -3.67 -22.13 0.24
CA ARG A 87 -3.56 -22.95 -0.98
C ARG A 87 -2.38 -22.60 -1.89
N HIS A 88 -1.81 -21.40 -1.75
CA HIS A 88 -0.69 -20.92 -2.58
C HIS A 88 0.55 -20.48 -1.77
N GLU A 89 0.48 -20.47 -0.44
CA GLU A 89 1.54 -19.97 0.46
C GLU A 89 2.03 -18.57 0.05
N ALA A 90 1.08 -17.68 -0.23
CA ALA A 90 1.36 -16.29 -0.55
C ALA A 90 1.58 -15.46 0.72
N ALA A 91 2.28 -14.33 0.63
CA ALA A 91 2.45 -13.40 1.76
C ALA A 91 1.29 -12.39 1.81
N ARG A 92 0.88 -11.87 0.66
CA ARG A 92 -0.20 -10.85 0.52
C ARG A 92 -1.19 -11.28 -0.57
N VAL A 93 -2.40 -10.72 -0.56
CA VAL A 93 -3.39 -10.94 -1.62
C VAL A 93 -3.94 -9.60 -2.07
N ARG A 94 -3.77 -9.29 -3.37
CA ARG A 94 -4.32 -8.07 -3.97
C ARG A 94 -5.68 -8.36 -4.58
N PHE A 95 -6.66 -7.53 -4.24
CA PHE A 95 -8.01 -7.59 -4.81
C PHE A 95 -8.19 -6.49 -5.85
N THR A 96 -8.70 -6.87 -7.02
CA THR A 96 -8.99 -5.99 -8.15
C THR A 96 -10.46 -6.14 -8.56
N VAL A 97 -11.18 -5.03 -8.63
CA VAL A 97 -12.56 -4.99 -9.12
C VAL A 97 -12.57 -4.94 -10.64
N TYR A 98 -13.46 -5.68 -11.29
CA TYR A 98 -13.64 -5.66 -12.74
C TYR A 98 -15.08 -6.02 -13.13
N THR A 99 -15.54 -5.59 -14.29
CA THR A 99 -16.86 -5.92 -14.82
C THR A 99 -16.80 -7.21 -15.62
N LYS A 100 -17.66 -8.19 -15.32
CA LYS A 100 -17.76 -9.46 -16.06
C LYS A 100 -19.20 -9.73 -16.46
N GLY A 101 -19.50 -9.65 -17.76
CA GLY A 101 -20.83 -9.99 -18.30
C GLY A 101 -21.95 -9.10 -17.73
N GLY A 102 -21.70 -7.80 -17.58
CA GLY A 102 -22.68 -6.86 -17.01
C GLY A 102 -22.88 -6.98 -15.49
N LYS A 103 -21.91 -7.55 -14.77
CA LYS A 103 -21.91 -7.63 -13.30
C LYS A 103 -20.56 -7.23 -12.71
N ALA A 104 -20.57 -6.64 -11.52
CA ALA A 104 -19.35 -6.37 -10.77
C ALA A 104 -18.76 -7.68 -10.22
N ALA A 105 -17.47 -7.90 -10.47
CA ALA A 105 -16.72 -9.06 -10.02
C ALA A 105 -15.41 -8.63 -9.35
N LEU A 106 -14.91 -9.47 -8.44
CA LEU A 106 -13.59 -9.31 -7.83
C LEU A 106 -12.66 -10.41 -8.29
N LYS A 107 -11.42 -10.03 -8.62
CA LYS A 107 -10.31 -10.95 -8.84
C LYS A 107 -9.34 -10.79 -7.67
N ALA A 108 -9.14 -11.86 -6.92
CA ALA A 108 -8.02 -11.96 -6.00
C ALA A 108 -6.79 -12.47 -6.75
N THR A 109 -5.62 -11.90 -6.46
CA THR A 109 -4.33 -12.32 -7.01
C THR A 109 -3.34 -12.45 -5.85
N PRO A 110 -2.79 -13.65 -5.58
CA PRO A 110 -1.74 -13.81 -4.59
C PRO A 110 -0.50 -13.03 -5.01
N LEU A 111 0.06 -12.28 -4.07
CA LEU A 111 1.38 -11.68 -4.17
C LEU A 111 2.32 -12.52 -3.30
N LYS A 112 3.34 -13.10 -3.95
CA LYS A 112 4.54 -13.58 -3.26
C LYS A 112 5.55 -12.44 -3.29
N GLU A 113 6.04 -12.11 -2.09
CA GLU A 113 7.24 -11.31 -1.85
C GLU A 113 8.42 -12.29 -1.76
#